data_AF-A0A1F8N341-F1
#
_entry.id   AF-A0A1F8N341-F1
#
_cell.length_a   1.000
_cell.length_b   1.000
_cell.length_c   1.000
_cell.angle_alpha   90.00
_cell.angle_beta   90.00
_cell.angle_gamma   90.00
#
_symmetry.space_group_name_H-M   'P 1'
#
loop_
_entity.id
_entity.type
_entity.pdbx_description
1 polymer ?
#
loop_
_entity_poly.entity_id
_entity_poly.type
_entity_poly.pdbx_seq_one_letter_code
_entity_poly.pdbx_strand_id
1 'polypeptide(L)' 'MVKRATDVTIKGRDLESKPVRYRGQGLVAQAFQHELDHLNGVLYLDHLESLDNLWRLEPVSEEDSTEQSGL' A
#
# COMPACT_ATOMS: atom_id res chain seq x y z
N MET A 1 6.01 -10.75 2.29
CA MET A 1 5.10 -10.35 1.19
C MET A 1 3.66 -10.56 1.65
N VAL A 2 2.80 -9.53 1.62
CA VAL A 2 1.40 -9.65 2.08
C VAL A 2 0.50 -10.16 0.96
N LYS A 3 -0.30 -11.21 1.24
CA LYS A 3 -1.27 -11.77 0.29
C LYS A 3 -2.43 -10.79 0.10
N ARG A 4 -2.72 -10.44 -1.15
CA ARG A 4 -3.80 -9.51 -1.54
C ARG A 4 -4.52 -10.02 -2.79
N ALA A 5 -5.79 -9.67 -2.93
CA ALA A 5 -6.52 -9.92 -4.17
C ALA A 5 -5.91 -9.10 -5.32
N THR A 6 -5.81 -9.70 -6.50
CA THR A 6 -5.26 -9.07 -7.70
C THR A 6 -6.31 -8.33 -8.54
N ASP A 7 -7.60 -8.55 -8.26
CA ASP A 7 -8.75 -7.90 -8.88
C ASP A 7 -9.80 -7.64 -7.80
N VAL A 8 -10.25 -6.40 -7.67
CA VAL A 8 -11.24 -5.99 -6.67
C VAL A 8 -12.24 -5.01 -7.25
N THR A 9 -13.44 -4.99 -6.70
CA THR A 9 -14.44 -3.95 -6.95
C THR A 9 -14.83 -3.30 -5.64
N ILE A 10 -14.62 -1.99 -5.52
CA ILE A 10 -14.99 -1.20 -4.34
C ILE A 10 -16.24 -0.37 -4.61
N LYS A 11 -16.95 -0.03 -3.53
CA LYS A 11 -18.06 0.91 -3.53
C LYS A 11 -17.83 1.94 -2.44
N GLY A 12 -18.29 3.16 -2.68
CA GLY A 12 -18.21 4.23 -1.71
C GLY A 12 -19.07 5.41 -2.10
N ARG A 13 -18.75 6.56 -1.54
CA ARG A 13 -19.31 7.85 -1.92
C ARG A 13 -18.18 8.80 -2.29
N ASP A 14 -18.41 9.64 -3.30
CA ASP A 14 -17.50 10.73 -3.61
C ASP A 14 -17.66 11.91 -2.63
N LEU A 15 -16.94 13.00 -2.90
CA LEU A 15 -16.98 14.23 -2.08
C LEU A 15 -18.36 14.91 -2.07
N GLU A 16 -19.20 14.64 -3.07
CA GLU A 16 -20.56 15.13 -3.17
C GLU A 16 -21.59 14.13 -2.61
N SER A 17 -21.12 13.10 -1.90
CA SER A 17 -21.92 12.00 -1.34
C SER A 17 -22.64 11.13 -2.38
N LYS A 18 -22.29 11.21 -3.66
CA LYS A 18 -22.89 10.37 -4.71
C LYS A 18 -22.27 8.97 -4.68
N PRO A 19 -23.07 7.91 -4.89
CA PRO A 19 -22.55 6.55 -4.87
C PRO A 19 -21.61 6.31 -6.05
N VAL A 20 -20.43 5.76 -5.77
CA VAL A 20 -19.42 5.41 -6.76
C VAL A 20 -19.03 3.94 -6.67
N ARG A 21 -18.56 3.40 -7.80
CA ARG A 21 -18.02 2.03 -7.90
C ARG A 21 -16.78 2.05 -8.78
N TYR A 22 -15.69 1.46 -8.29
CA TYR A 22 -14.44 1.34 -9.04
C TYR A 22 -13.99 -0.12 -9.09
N ARG A 23 -13.39 -0.50 -10.21
CA ARG A 23 -12.67 -1.78 -10.36
C ARG A 23 -11.18 -1.49 -10.42
N GLY A 24 -10.41 -2.19 -9.61
CA GLY A 24 -8.95 -2.10 -9.56
C GLY A 24 -8.32 -3.45 -9.83
N GLN A 25 -7.15 -3.45 -10.48
CA GLN A 25 -6.35 -4.64 -10.72
C GLN A 25 -4.89 -4.37 -10.35
N GLY A 26 -4.11 -5.43 -10.09
CA GLY A 26 -2.69 -5.33 -9.78
C GLY A 26 -2.40 -4.37 -8.63
N LEU A 27 -1.52 -3.39 -8.84
CA LEU A 27 -1.16 -2.40 -7.82
C LEU A 27 -2.35 -1.55 -7.35
N VAL A 28 -3.28 -1.22 -8.24
CA VAL A 28 -4.49 -0.46 -7.87
C VAL A 28 -5.39 -1.29 -6.96
N ALA A 29 -5.52 -2.59 -7.22
CA ALA A 29 -6.25 -3.48 -6.32
C ALA A 29 -5.61 -3.54 -4.93
N GLN A 30 -4.28 -3.61 -4.87
CA GLN A 30 -3.54 -3.62 -3.61
C GLN A 30 -3.70 -2.30 -2.84
N ALA A 31 -3.60 -1.16 -3.52
CA ALA A 31 -3.81 0.16 -2.92
C ALA A 31 -5.21 0.29 -2.32
N PHE A 32 -6.26 -0.10 -3.05
CA PHE A 32 -7.62 -0.07 -2.49
C PHE A 32 -7.78 -0.93 -1.24
N GLN A 33 -7.17 -2.11 -1.20
CA GLN A 33 -7.18 -2.97 -0.01
C GLN A 33 -6.40 -2.35 1.16
N HIS A 34 -5.26 -1.69 0.88
CA HIS A 34 -4.45 -1.01 1.89
C HIS A 34 -5.19 0.15 2.56
N GLU A 35 -5.81 1.03 1.77
CA GLU A 35 -6.55 2.16 2.33
C GLU A 35 -7.80 1.69 3.11
N LEU A 36 -8.47 0.63 2.63
CA LEU A 36 -9.61 0.05 3.33
C LEU A 36 -9.21 -0.56 4.68
N ASP A 37 -8.04 -1.19 4.76
CA ASP A 37 -7.52 -1.72 6.03
C ASP A 37 -7.31 -0.61 7.05
N HIS A 38 -6.81 0.56 6.64
CA HIS A 38 -6.65 1.72 7.53
C HIS A 38 -7.97 2.20 8.11
N LEU A 39 -9.08 2.12 7.37
CA LEU A 39 -10.41 2.42 7.90
C LEU A 39 -10.86 1.42 8.99
N ASN A 40 -10.29 0.22 8.99
CA ASN A 40 -10.52 -0.81 10.00
C ASN A 40 -9.43 -0.83 11.09
N GLY A 41 -8.52 0.15 11.10
CA GLY A 41 -7.40 0.20 12.04
C GLY A 41 -6.34 -0.88 11.82
N VAL A 42 -6.30 -1.49 10.64
CA VAL A 42 -5.34 -2.54 10.28
C VAL A 42 -4.17 -1.91 9.51
N LEU A 43 -2.95 -2.25 9.93
CA LEU A 43 -1.71 -1.85 9.29
C LEU A 43 -1.16 -2.98 8.43
N TYR A 44 -0.25 -2.62 7.50
CA TYR A 44 0.43 -3.62 6.68
C TYR A 44 1.22 -4.64 7.53
N LEU A 45 1.75 -4.19 8.67
CA LEU A 45 2.52 -5.01 9.61
C LEU A 45 1.67 -6.11 10.26
N ASP A 46 0.37 -5.87 10.44
CA ASP A 46 -0.56 -6.85 11.03
C ASP A 46 -0.79 -8.06 10.12
N HIS A 47 -0.47 -7.94 8.84
CA HIS A 47 -0.56 -9.02 7.86
C HIS A 47 0.75 -9.80 7.68
N LEU A 48 1.81 -9.45 8.41
CA LEU A 48 3.07 -10.17 8.32
C LEU A 48 2.93 -11.53 9.02
N GLU A 49 3.24 -12.62 8.30
CA GLU A 49 3.25 -13.97 8.88
C GLU A 49 4.38 -14.12 9.92
N SER A 50 5.46 -13.34 9.80
CA SER A 50 6.55 -13.22 10.78
C SER A 50 7.22 -11.84 10.66
N LEU A 51 7.71 -11.32 11.78
CA LEU A 51 8.55 -10.11 11.85
C LEU A 51 9.89 -10.28 11.11
N ASP A 52 10.35 -11.52 10.87
CA ASP A 52 11.57 -11.79 10.09
C ASP A 52 11.47 -11.32 8.64
N ASN A 53 10.25 -11.04 8.16
CA ASN A 53 10.02 -10.47 6.83
C ASN A 53 10.33 -8.97 6.74
N LEU A 54 10.71 -8.32 7.85
CA LEU A 54 11.06 -6.92 7.89
C LEU A 54 12.53 -6.73 7.49
N TRP A 55 12.73 -5.87 6.49
CA TRP A 55 14.06 -5.41 6.12
C TRP A 55 14.42 -4.23 7.00
N ARG A 56 15.45 -4.40 7.83
CA ARG A 56 16.04 -3.29 8.56
C ARG A 56 16.84 -2.45 7.58
N LEU A 57 16.45 -1.20 7.40
CA LEU A 57 17.24 -0.23 6.66
C LEU A 57 18.20 0.44 7.64
N GLU A 58 19.50 0.38 7.35
CA GLU A 58 20.48 1.24 8.00
C GLU A 58 20.27 2.68 7.47
N PRO A 59 20.43 3.71 8.32
CA PRO A 59 20.28 5.08 7.89
C PRO A 59 21.30 5.37 6.79
N VAL A 60 20.81 5.84 5.65
CA VAL A 60 21.66 6.27 4.53
C VAL A 60 22.37 7.56 4.95
N SER A 61 23.70 7.59 4.88
CA SER A 61 24.47 8.81 5.10
C SER A 61 24.19 9.81 3.98
N GLU A 62 24.20 11.11 4.30
CA GLU A 62 23.88 12.18 3.34
C GLU A 62 24.76 12.14 2.07
N GLU A 63 25.95 11.56 2.16
CA GLU A 63 26.95 11.41 1.10
C GLU A 63 26.53 10.46 -0.04
N ASP A 64 25.65 9.48 0.22
CA ASP A 64 25.22 8.49 -0.78
C ASP A 64 24.08 8.99 -1.70
N SER A 65 23.50 10.16 -1.40
CA SER A 65 22.34 10.70 -2.11
C SER A 65 22.68 11.40 -3.44
N THR A 66 23.93 11.78 -3.67
CA THR A 66 24.36 12.59 -4.82
C THR A 66 24.71 11.79 -6.08
N GLU A 67 24.88 10.47 -6.02
CA GLU A 67 25.34 9.68 -7.19
C GLU A 67 24.23 9.14 -8.10
N GLN A 68 22.95 9.13 -7.68
CA GLN A 68 21.85 8.53 -8.46
C GLN A 68 21.05 9.52 -9.34
N SER A 69 21.42 10.81 -9.39
CA SER A 69 20.75 11.81 -10.24
C SER A 69 21.32 11.91 -11.67
N GLY A 70 22.17 10.95 -12.08
CA GLY A 70 22.82 10.95 -13.39
C GLY A 70 22.48 9.73 -14.25
N LEU A 71 21.24 9.66 -14.76
CA LEU A 71 20.88 8.88 -15.95
C LEU A 71 19.64 9.46 -16.61
#